data_AF-A0A4Y2JTF7-F1
#
_entry.id   AF-A0A4Y2JTF7-F1
#
_cell.length_a   1.000
_cell.length_b   1.000
_cell.length_c   1.000
_cell.angle_alpha   90.00
_cell.angle_beta   90.00
_cell.angle_gamma   90.00
#
_symmetry.space_group_name_H-M   'P 1'
#
loop_
_entity.id
_entity.type
_entity.pdbx_description
1 polymer ?
#
loop_
_entity_poly.entity_id
_entity_poly.type
_entity_poly.pdbx_seq_one_letter_code
_entity_poly.pdbx_strand_id
1 'polypeptide(L)'
;MRNRPIKDVSASKSSASYEPLQEDSSSNSSENMDSEDFPTLIESSEPGTSKSVIRKHFITPKLVVALDRCQLSMRDSVFKLEATIDAHGCNIGEIPISKSSIQRIRTGKRKEHAEKIKINFQNKALHSDGKLLPALSARKSKEERLHIVISYGLKEQLIAVPRLDNSTGKEQTQAFWKAILD
;
A
#
# COMPACT_ATOMS: atom_id res chain seq x y z
N MET A 1 43.04 -10.42 48.25
CA MET A 1 43.17 -11.26 47.04
C MET A 1 43.02 -10.37 45.80
N ARG A 2 43.79 -10.67 44.75
CA ARG A 2 44.10 -9.89 43.54
C ARG A 2 42.91 -9.28 42.79
N ASN A 3 43.05 -8.00 42.43
CA ASN A 3 42.28 -7.35 41.36
C ASN A 3 42.66 -7.97 40.00
N ARG A 4 41.67 -8.41 39.22
CA ARG A 4 41.86 -8.78 37.80
C ARG A 4 41.53 -7.58 36.91
N PRO A 5 42.29 -7.31 35.84
CA PRO A 5 41.94 -6.27 34.89
C PRO A 5 40.83 -6.77 33.96
N ILE A 6 39.85 -5.90 33.71
CA ILE A 6 38.81 -6.09 32.70
C ILE A 6 39.48 -5.91 31.34
N LYS A 7 39.38 -6.92 30.47
CA LYS A 7 39.77 -6.81 29.06
C LYS A 7 38.67 -6.07 28.31
N ASP A 8 39.02 -4.97 27.65
CA ASP A 8 38.16 -4.31 26.69
C ASP A 8 37.89 -5.24 25.50
N VAL A 9 36.60 -5.49 25.24
CA VAL A 9 36.13 -6.16 24.02
C VAL A 9 35.76 -5.05 23.04
N SER A 10 36.57 -4.91 21.99
CA SER A 10 36.29 -4.05 20.85
C SER A 10 35.08 -4.60 20.07
N ALA A 11 34.07 -3.74 19.90
CA ALA A 11 32.91 -4.04 19.06
C ALA A 11 33.28 -3.89 17.59
N SER A 12 33.38 -5.00 16.86
CA SER A 12 33.42 -5.00 15.39
C SER A 12 32.07 -4.54 14.85
N LYS A 13 32.04 -3.35 14.22
CA LYS A 13 30.93 -2.94 13.35
C LYS A 13 30.99 -3.77 12.07
N SER A 14 30.06 -4.71 11.92
CA SER A 14 29.81 -5.37 10.65
C SER A 14 28.88 -4.48 9.83
N SER A 15 29.43 -3.76 8.85
CA SER A 15 28.67 -3.08 7.81
C SER A 15 28.43 -4.07 6.67
N ALA A 16 27.22 -4.63 6.58
CA ALA A 16 26.79 -5.36 5.39
C ALA A 16 26.21 -4.35 4.39
N SER A 17 26.98 -4.04 3.33
CA SER A 17 26.46 -3.35 2.15
C SER A 17 25.73 -4.36 1.27
N TYR A 18 24.45 -4.12 0.99
CA TYR A 18 23.72 -4.84 -0.04
C TYR A 18 24.17 -4.36 -1.43
N GLU A 19 24.68 -5.26 -2.26
CA GLU A 19 24.75 -5.04 -3.71
C GLU A 19 23.39 -5.34 -4.35
N PRO A 20 22.95 -4.55 -5.35
CA PRO A 20 21.83 -4.92 -6.20
C PRO A 20 22.27 -5.97 -7.22
N LEU A 21 21.57 -7.11 -7.24
CA LEU A 21 21.70 -8.16 -8.24
C LEU A 21 21.33 -7.60 -9.63
N GLN A 22 22.25 -7.76 -10.60
CA GLN A 22 22.03 -7.46 -12.01
C GLN A 22 20.92 -8.37 -12.58
N GLU A 23 19.94 -7.77 -13.24
CA GLU A 23 19.01 -8.49 -14.10
C GLU A 23 19.67 -8.71 -15.46
N ASP A 24 20.01 -9.96 -15.77
CA ASP A 24 20.44 -10.37 -17.10
C ASP A 24 19.28 -10.19 -18.09
N SER A 25 19.42 -9.21 -18.99
CA SER A 25 18.55 -9.04 -20.14
C SER A 25 18.78 -10.18 -21.12
N SER A 26 17.85 -11.12 -21.19
CA SER A 26 17.78 -12.11 -22.26
C SER A 26 17.10 -11.49 -23.48
N SER A 27 17.91 -11.13 -24.46
CA SER A 27 17.49 -10.76 -25.83
C SER A 27 17.20 -12.03 -26.63
N ASN A 28 15.95 -12.25 -27.03
CA ASN A 28 15.65 -13.21 -28.10
C ASN A 28 15.66 -12.49 -29.44
N SER A 29 16.70 -12.76 -30.22
CA SER A 29 16.80 -12.50 -31.65
C SER A 29 15.99 -13.55 -32.43
N SER A 30 15.09 -13.12 -33.31
CA SER A 30 14.62 -13.96 -34.41
C SER A 30 14.74 -13.20 -35.72
N GLU A 31 15.61 -13.71 -36.59
CA GLU A 31 15.91 -13.21 -37.93
C GLU A 31 14.74 -13.39 -38.91
N ASN A 32 14.48 -12.31 -39.65
CA ASN A 32 14.31 -12.19 -41.11
C ASN A 32 13.42 -13.20 -41.87
N MET A 33 12.28 -12.73 -42.41
CA MET A 33 12.07 -12.20 -43.78
C MET A 33 12.01 -13.30 -44.84
N ASP A 34 10.79 -13.65 -45.24
CA ASP A 34 10.50 -14.20 -46.55
C ASP A 34 9.52 -13.25 -47.26
N SER A 35 9.92 -12.84 -48.44
CA SER A 35 9.32 -11.82 -49.28
C SER A 35 8.51 -12.47 -50.37
N GLU A 36 7.28 -12.02 -50.60
CA GLU A 36 6.71 -12.03 -51.96
C GLU A 36 5.90 -10.77 -52.22
N ASP A 37 6.15 -10.24 -53.40
CA ASP A 37 5.83 -8.93 -53.96
C ASP A 37 4.42 -8.92 -54.60
N PHE A 38 4.01 -7.74 -55.11
CA PHE A 38 2.92 -7.41 -56.06
C PHE A 38 1.77 -6.51 -55.53
N PRO A 39 1.25 -5.56 -56.37
CA PRO A 39 1.65 -4.16 -56.23
C PRO A 39 0.52 -3.19 -55.85
N THR A 40 0.97 -2.05 -55.34
CA THR A 40 0.45 -0.66 -55.43
C THR A 40 -0.91 -0.43 -56.09
N LEU A 41 -1.87 0.04 -55.30
CA LEU A 41 -2.59 1.28 -55.64
C LEU A 41 -2.75 2.17 -54.42
N ILE A 42 -2.03 3.29 -54.47
CA ILE A 42 -2.21 4.45 -53.60
C ILE A 42 -3.54 5.09 -54.01
N GLU A 43 -4.58 4.94 -53.20
CA GLU A 43 -5.69 5.88 -53.22
C GLU A 43 -5.43 6.90 -52.12
N SER A 44 -5.07 8.10 -52.58
CA SER A 44 -4.75 9.27 -51.77
C SER A 44 -5.82 9.55 -50.72
N SER A 45 -5.51 9.39 -49.44
CA SER A 45 -6.33 9.93 -48.36
C SER A 45 -6.03 11.42 -48.21
N GLU A 46 -7.08 12.23 -48.37
CA GLU A 46 -7.05 13.66 -48.07
C GLU A 46 -6.58 13.90 -46.62
N PRO A 47 -5.90 15.03 -46.34
CA PRO A 47 -5.51 15.39 -44.98
C PRO A 47 -6.75 15.82 -44.19
N GLY A 48 -7.51 14.83 -43.72
CA GLY A 48 -8.60 15.03 -42.80
C GLY A 48 -8.05 15.68 -41.53
N THR A 49 -8.48 16.91 -41.28
CA THR A 49 -8.22 17.67 -40.06
C THR A 49 -8.12 16.74 -38.87
N SER A 50 -6.97 16.69 -38.20
CA SER A 50 -6.84 16.00 -36.93
C SER A 50 -7.77 16.73 -35.95
N LYS A 51 -9.02 16.25 -35.88
CA LYS A 51 -9.95 16.65 -34.83
C LYS A 51 -9.24 16.26 -33.55
N SER A 52 -8.63 17.25 -32.91
CA SER A 52 -8.22 17.15 -31.51
C SER A 52 -9.52 16.97 -30.74
N VAL A 53 -9.96 15.72 -30.65
CA VAL A 53 -11.07 15.34 -29.81
C VAL A 53 -10.58 15.63 -28.40
N ILE A 54 -11.09 16.71 -27.82
CA ILE A 54 -10.87 17.07 -26.43
C ILE A 54 -11.33 15.87 -25.60
N ARG A 55 -10.38 15.00 -25.22
CA ARG A 55 -10.65 13.78 -24.47
C ARG A 55 -11.10 14.18 -23.07
N LYS A 56 -12.42 14.25 -22.86
CA LYS A 56 -12.98 14.54 -21.54
C LYS A 56 -12.54 13.45 -20.57
N HIS A 57 -12.01 13.85 -19.41
CA HIS A 57 -11.64 12.92 -18.35
C HIS A 57 -12.90 12.33 -17.71
N PHE A 58 -13.27 11.12 -18.14
CA PHE A 58 -14.43 10.40 -17.62
C PHE A 58 -14.26 9.93 -16.17
N ILE A 59 -13.02 9.57 -15.78
CA ILE A 59 -12.72 9.17 -14.41
C ILE A 59 -12.64 10.41 -13.51
N THR A 60 -13.72 10.67 -12.77
CA THR A 60 -13.81 11.78 -11.82
C THR A 60 -13.60 11.29 -10.38
N PRO A 61 -13.19 12.17 -9.44
CA PRO A 61 -13.12 11.81 -8.02
C PRO A 61 -14.44 11.29 -7.45
N LYS A 62 -15.58 11.83 -7.90
CA LYS A 62 -16.91 11.39 -7.46
C LYS A 62 -17.18 9.94 -7.87
N LEU A 63 -16.82 9.59 -9.11
CA LEU A 63 -16.93 8.21 -9.59
C LEU A 63 -16.06 7.27 -8.75
N VAL A 64 -14.81 7.64 -8.49
CA VAL A 64 -13.90 6.80 -7.70
C VAL A 64 -14.41 6.56 -6.28
N VAL A 65 -14.99 7.57 -5.63
CA VAL A 65 -15.62 7.40 -4.31
C VAL A 65 -16.79 6.41 -4.37
N ALA A 66 -17.59 6.41 -5.44
CA ALA A 66 -18.66 5.43 -5.62
C ALA A 66 -18.09 4.00 -5.79
N LEU A 67 -17.04 3.84 -6.60
CA LEU A 67 -16.36 2.54 -6.78
C LEU A 67 -15.82 2.00 -5.45
N ASP A 68 -15.24 2.87 -4.61
CA ASP A 68 -14.69 2.48 -3.31
C ASP A 68 -15.79 2.07 -2.32
N ARG A 69 -16.94 2.76 -2.31
CA ARG A 69 -18.10 2.36 -1.51
C ARG A 69 -18.67 1.01 -1.93
N CYS A 70 -18.62 0.71 -3.21
CA CYS A 70 -18.98 -0.59 -3.75
C CYS A 70 -17.88 -1.65 -3.58
N GLN A 71 -16.77 -1.32 -2.91
CA GLN A 71 -15.63 -2.21 -2.64
C GLN A 71 -15.04 -2.85 -3.92
N LEU A 72 -15.07 -2.13 -5.04
CA LEU A 72 -14.64 -2.68 -6.32
C LEU A 72 -13.12 -2.70 -6.45
N SER A 73 -12.59 -3.86 -6.88
CA SER A 73 -11.19 -3.96 -7.27
C SER A 73 -10.89 -3.09 -8.50
N MET A 74 -9.61 -2.90 -8.82
CA MET A 74 -9.23 -2.20 -10.05
C MET A 74 -9.78 -2.88 -11.31
N ARG A 75 -9.77 -4.22 -11.34
CA ARG A 75 -10.27 -5.01 -12.47
C ARG A 75 -11.78 -4.85 -12.61
N ASP A 76 -12.52 -5.05 -11.52
CA ASP A 76 -13.98 -4.99 -11.54
C ASP A 76 -14.49 -3.59 -11.86
N SER A 77 -13.76 -2.56 -11.42
CA SER A 77 -14.06 -1.18 -11.77
C SER A 77 -14.02 -0.96 -13.27
N VAL A 78 -12.93 -1.39 -13.94
CA VAL A 78 -12.81 -1.22 -15.40
C VAL A 78 -13.86 -2.04 -16.13
N PHE A 79 -14.01 -3.32 -15.77
CA PHE A 79 -14.97 -4.22 -16.41
C PHE A 79 -16.41 -3.71 -16.32
N LYS A 80 -16.85 -3.26 -15.14
CA LYS A 80 -18.21 -2.74 -14.94
C LYS A 80 -18.42 -1.41 -15.66
N LEU A 81 -17.41 -0.53 -15.70
CA LEU A 81 -17.50 0.73 -16.42
C LEU A 81 -17.61 0.51 -17.93
N GLU A 82 -16.81 -0.41 -18.47
CA GLU A 82 -16.85 -0.79 -19.89
C GLU A 82 -18.23 -1.35 -20.28
N ALA A 83 -18.75 -2.31 -19.51
CA ALA A 83 -20.09 -2.85 -19.74
C ALA A 83 -21.20 -1.79 -19.65
N THR A 84 -21.06 -0.81 -18.75
CA THR A 84 -22.03 0.29 -18.60
C THR A 84 -21.98 1.25 -19.80
N ILE A 85 -20.78 1.54 -20.30
CA ILE A 85 -20.55 2.40 -21.47
C ILE A 85 -21.09 1.75 -22.74
N ASP A 86 -20.82 0.45 -22.91
CA ASP A 86 -21.31 -0.36 -24.02
C ASP A 86 -22.85 -0.43 -24.03
N ALA A 87 -23.46 -0.71 -22.88
CA ALA A 87 -24.91 -0.69 -22.72
C ALA A 87 -25.54 0.68 -22.99
N HIS A 88 -24.78 1.77 -22.81
CA HIS A 88 -25.22 3.13 -23.12
C HIS A 88 -25.04 3.51 -24.60
N GLY A 89 -24.42 2.65 -25.42
CA GLY A 89 -24.14 2.92 -26.84
C GLY A 89 -23.04 3.96 -27.05
N CYS A 90 -22.24 4.24 -26.02
CA CYS A 90 -21.09 5.13 -26.13
C CYS A 90 -19.89 4.38 -26.72
N ASN A 91 -19.16 5.02 -27.63
CA ASN A 91 -17.97 4.42 -28.21
C ASN A 91 -16.84 4.34 -27.17
N ILE A 92 -16.37 3.12 -26.88
CA ILE A 92 -15.29 2.86 -25.90
C ILE A 92 -13.98 3.55 -26.31
N GLY A 93 -13.72 3.74 -27.61
CA GLY A 93 -12.55 4.47 -28.12
C GLY A 93 -12.59 5.98 -27.84
N GLU A 94 -13.77 6.54 -27.60
CA GLU A 94 -13.95 7.96 -27.26
C GLU A 94 -13.80 8.22 -25.75
N ILE A 95 -14.03 7.20 -24.92
CA ILE A 95 -13.97 7.30 -23.46
C ILE A 95 -12.72 6.58 -22.94
N PRO A 96 -11.62 7.29 -22.63
CA PRO A 96 -10.41 6.66 -22.12
C PRO A 96 -10.60 6.15 -20.68
N ILE A 97 -10.93 4.87 -20.52
CA ILE A 97 -10.97 4.17 -19.22
C ILE A 97 -9.59 3.59 -18.95
N SER A 98 -8.74 4.31 -18.21
CA SER A 98 -7.43 3.79 -17.81
C SER A 98 -7.39 3.36 -16.34
N LYS A 99 -6.82 2.17 -16.09
CA LYS A 99 -6.53 1.68 -14.73
C LYS A 99 -5.70 2.69 -13.95
N SER A 100 -4.71 3.29 -14.60
CA SER A 100 -3.81 4.29 -14.02
C SER A 100 -4.55 5.55 -13.56
N SER A 101 -5.56 6.03 -14.30
CA SER A 101 -6.34 7.20 -13.88
C SER A 101 -7.13 6.93 -12.61
N ILE A 102 -7.80 5.77 -12.53
CA ILE A 102 -8.54 5.34 -11.33
C ILE A 102 -7.57 5.19 -10.15
N GLN A 103 -6.43 4.54 -10.35
CA GLN A 103 -5.41 4.36 -9.31
C GLN A 103 -4.89 5.70 -8.80
N ARG A 104 -4.54 6.63 -9.69
CA ARG A 104 -4.03 7.95 -9.32
C ARG A 104 -5.02 8.70 -8.43
N ILE A 105 -6.31 8.71 -8.81
CA ILE A 105 -7.35 9.38 -8.04
C ILE A 105 -7.58 8.69 -6.69
N ARG A 106 -7.57 7.34 -6.65
CA ARG A 106 -7.65 6.56 -5.40
C ARG A 106 -6.51 6.92 -4.45
N THR A 107 -5.26 6.92 -4.93
CA THR A 107 -4.09 7.27 -4.11
C THR A 107 -4.20 8.71 -3.60
N GLY A 108 -4.61 9.65 -4.45
CA GLY A 108 -4.86 11.04 -4.05
C GLY A 108 -5.91 11.15 -2.94
N LYS A 109 -7.05 10.45 -3.08
CA LYS A 109 -8.13 10.45 -2.08
C LYS A 109 -7.71 9.80 -0.76
N ARG A 110 -6.96 8.70 -0.80
CA ARG A 110 -6.41 8.07 0.41
C ARG A 110 -5.42 8.99 1.12
N LYS A 111 -4.57 9.69 0.37
CA LYS A 111 -3.65 10.69 0.94
C LYS A 111 -4.41 11.85 1.59
N GLU A 112 -5.37 12.44 0.89
CA GLU A 112 -6.24 13.50 1.42
C GLU A 112 -6.95 13.05 2.71
N HIS A 113 -7.47 11.82 2.73
CA HIS A 113 -8.12 11.25 3.90
C HIS A 113 -7.14 11.06 5.07
N ALA A 114 -5.94 10.54 4.80
CA ALA A 114 -4.90 10.38 5.82
C ALA A 114 -4.46 11.73 6.40
N GLU A 115 -4.33 12.77 5.58
CA GLU A 115 -4.01 14.14 6.03
C GLU A 115 -5.12 14.73 6.90
N LYS A 116 -6.39 14.52 6.53
CA LYS A 116 -7.54 14.94 7.36
C LYS A 116 -7.55 14.23 8.70
N ILE A 117 -7.32 12.91 8.72
CA ILE A 117 -7.18 12.15 9.98
C ILE A 117 -6.02 12.72 10.80
N LYS A 118 -4.86 12.94 10.18
CA LYS A 118 -3.67 13.47 10.85
C LYS A 118 -3.90 14.83 11.51
N ILE A 119 -4.66 15.73 10.87
CA ILE A 119 -5.00 17.05 11.44
C ILE A 119 -6.02 16.90 12.57
N ASN A 120 -7.00 16.01 12.43
CA ASN A 120 -8.04 15.81 13.43
C ASN A 120 -7.53 15.11 14.70
N PHE A 121 -6.51 14.26 14.58
CA PHE A 121 -5.83 13.66 15.73
C PHE A 121 -4.77 14.63 16.25
N GLN A 122 -4.89 15.08 17.50
CA GLN A 122 -3.90 15.94 18.18
C GLN A 122 -2.57 15.19 18.42
N ASN A 123 -1.77 14.84 17.39
CA ASN A 123 -0.44 14.20 17.47
C ASN A 123 -0.27 12.99 18.43
N LYS A 124 -1.34 12.51 19.07
CA LYS A 124 -1.35 11.42 20.03
C LYS A 124 -1.68 10.15 19.25
N ALA A 125 -0.66 9.35 18.99
CA ALA A 125 -0.80 8.03 18.42
C ALA A 125 -0.73 7.00 19.54
N LEU A 126 -1.66 6.04 19.54
CA LEU A 126 -1.62 4.90 20.44
C LEU A 126 -1.10 3.70 19.65
N HIS A 127 -0.02 3.13 20.12
CA HIS A 127 0.65 1.97 19.53
C HIS A 127 0.49 0.78 20.47
N SER A 128 0.31 -0.41 19.89
CA SER A 128 0.45 -1.65 20.65
C SER A 128 1.17 -2.74 19.91
N ASP A 129 1.87 -3.56 20.68
CA ASP A 129 2.46 -4.78 20.19
C ASP A 129 2.30 -5.89 21.24
N GLY A 130 1.92 -7.08 20.78
CA GLY A 130 1.73 -8.26 21.62
C GLY A 130 2.99 -9.10 21.63
N LYS A 131 3.49 -9.47 22.81
CA LYS A 131 4.70 -10.29 22.94
C LYS A 131 4.53 -11.41 23.96
N LEU A 132 5.03 -12.60 23.61
CA LEU A 132 5.16 -13.72 24.54
C LEU A 132 6.40 -13.52 25.42
N LEU A 133 6.20 -13.35 26.72
CA LEU A 133 7.24 -13.20 27.73
C LEU A 133 7.29 -14.43 28.65
N PRO A 134 8.44 -14.75 29.26
CA PRO A 134 8.50 -15.78 30.30
C PRO A 134 7.52 -15.46 31.43
N ALA A 135 6.72 -16.43 31.83
CA ALA A 135 5.80 -16.22 32.94
C ALA A 135 6.56 -16.20 34.27
N LEU A 136 6.15 -15.33 35.20
CA LEU A 136 6.75 -15.25 36.54
C LEU A 136 6.37 -16.45 37.43
N SER A 137 5.40 -17.26 37.01
CA SER A 137 4.92 -18.44 37.75
C SER A 137 5.68 -19.69 37.32
N ALA A 138 6.17 -20.48 38.28
CA ALA A 138 6.80 -21.78 38.03
C ALA A 138 5.92 -22.80 37.26
N ARG A 139 4.59 -22.60 37.22
CA ARG A 139 3.64 -23.50 36.52
C ARG A 139 3.41 -23.17 35.05
N LYS A 140 3.84 -22.00 34.56
CA LYS A 140 3.62 -21.57 33.17
C LYS A 140 4.97 -21.19 32.58
N SER A 141 5.24 -21.56 31.32
CA SER A 141 6.51 -21.24 30.67
C SER A 141 6.51 -19.88 29.97
N LYS A 142 5.36 -19.45 29.44
CA LYS A 142 5.18 -18.18 28.72
C LYS A 142 3.82 -17.55 29.00
N GLU A 143 3.74 -16.25 28.85
CA GLU A 143 2.55 -15.43 29.00
C GLU A 143 2.55 -14.33 27.95
N GLU A 144 1.40 -14.08 27.33
CA GLU A 144 1.26 -13.00 26.36
C GLU A 144 0.98 -11.68 27.07
N ARG A 145 1.67 -10.64 26.64
CA ARG A 145 1.53 -9.29 27.18
C ARG A 145 1.42 -8.28 26.05
N LEU A 146 0.51 -7.32 26.21
CA LEU A 146 0.29 -6.26 25.25
C LEU A 146 1.00 -5.01 25.74
N HIS A 147 2.02 -4.56 25.03
CA HIS A 147 2.64 -3.28 25.32
C HIS A 147 1.75 -2.18 24.74
N ILE A 148 1.33 -1.22 25.55
CA ILE A 148 0.50 -0.09 25.11
C ILE A 148 1.31 1.19 25.28
N VAL A 149 1.66 1.83 24.17
CA VAL A 149 2.51 3.02 24.13
C VAL A 149 1.72 4.18 23.55
N ILE A 150 1.79 5.34 24.19
CA ILE A 150 1.30 6.60 23.61
C ILE A 150 2.48 7.43 23.14
N SER A 151 2.43 7.82 21.88
CA SER A 151 3.38 8.74 21.28
C SER A 151 2.69 10.08 21.07
N TYR A 152 3.29 11.17 21.55
CA TYR A 152 2.79 12.53 21.36
C TYR A 152 3.94 13.50 21.07
N GLY A 153 3.91 14.13 19.88
CA GLY A 153 5.04 14.93 19.41
C GLY A 153 6.29 14.07 19.24
N LEU A 154 7.37 14.41 19.95
CA LEU A 154 8.64 13.65 19.98
C LEU A 154 8.79 12.78 21.24
N LYS A 155 7.71 12.60 22.00
CA LYS A 155 7.72 11.82 23.25
C LYS A 155 6.96 10.52 23.04
N GLU A 156 7.52 9.44 23.56
CA GLU A 156 6.87 8.14 23.64
C GLU A 156 6.81 7.72 25.11
N GLN A 157 5.67 7.20 25.54
CA GLN A 157 5.46 6.76 26.91
C GLN A 157 4.72 5.42 26.91
N LEU A 158 5.31 4.43 27.57
CA LEU A 158 4.62 3.18 27.88
C LEU A 158 3.56 3.46 28.95
N ILE A 159 2.30 3.20 28.63
CA ILE A 159 1.17 3.38 29.56
C ILE A 159 1.05 2.14 30.43
N ALA A 160 0.97 0.96 29.80
CA ALA A 160 0.74 -0.28 30.50
C ALA A 160 1.29 -1.48 29.71
N VAL A 161 1.48 -2.60 30.44
CA VAL A 161 1.82 -3.90 29.88
C VAL A 161 0.86 -4.97 30.43
N PRO A 162 -0.46 -4.88 30.12
CA PRO A 162 -1.42 -5.86 30.60
C PRO A 162 -1.08 -7.26 30.08
N ARG A 163 -1.28 -8.23 30.97
CA ARG A 163 -1.36 -9.64 30.62
C ARG A 163 -2.59 -9.86 29.73
N LEU A 164 -2.43 -10.64 28.67
CA LEU A 164 -3.54 -11.17 27.90
C LEU A 164 -3.74 -12.64 28.24
N ASP A 165 -4.99 -13.04 28.44
CA ASP A 165 -5.35 -14.46 28.57
C ASP A 165 -5.33 -15.17 27.21
N ASN A 166 -5.60 -14.44 26.13
CA ASN A 166 -5.44 -14.85 24.74
C ASN A 166 -5.29 -13.63 23.80
N SER A 167 -4.79 -13.85 22.59
CA SER A 167 -4.54 -12.82 21.58
C SER A 167 -5.78 -12.35 20.80
N THR A 168 -6.99 -12.69 21.26
CA THR A 168 -8.21 -12.30 20.53
C THR A 168 -8.37 -10.78 20.55
N GLY A 169 -8.83 -10.19 19.45
CA GLY A 169 -9.03 -8.75 19.35
C GLY A 169 -9.95 -8.16 20.44
N LYS A 170 -10.91 -8.95 20.97
CA LYS A 170 -11.75 -8.56 22.11
C LYS A 170 -10.93 -8.31 23.38
N GLU A 171 -10.03 -9.22 23.70
CA GLU A 171 -9.20 -9.15 24.92
C GLU A 171 -8.21 -7.98 24.81
N GLN A 172 -7.60 -7.82 23.63
CA GLN A 172 -6.71 -6.69 23.35
C GLN A 172 -7.45 -5.35 23.49
N THR A 173 -8.64 -5.23 22.90
CA THR A 173 -9.46 -4.00 22.98
C THR A 173 -9.86 -3.68 24.42
N GLN A 174 -10.21 -4.69 25.22
CA GLN A 174 -10.55 -4.50 26.62
C GLN A 174 -9.33 -4.06 27.45
N ALA A 175 -8.16 -4.65 27.20
CA ALA A 175 -6.91 -4.26 27.84
C ALA A 175 -6.55 -2.80 27.51
N PHE A 176 -6.74 -2.38 26.26
CA PHE A 176 -6.59 -0.98 25.84
C PHE A 176 -7.53 -0.04 26.57
N TRP A 177 -8.82 -0.35 26.59
CA TRP A 177 -9.83 0.50 27.22
C TRP A 177 -9.53 0.72 28.70
N LYS A 178 -9.13 -0.34 29.41
CA LYS A 178 -8.72 -0.24 30.82
C LYS A 178 -7.48 0.64 30.99
N ALA A 179 -6.43 0.40 30.19
CA ALA A 179 -5.18 1.15 30.30
C ALA A 179 -5.32 2.66 30.01
N ILE A 180 -6.34 3.08 29.26
CA ILE A 180 -6.61 4.50 28.97
C ILE A 180 -7.45 5.16 30.08
N LEU A 181 -8.26 4.38 30.79
CA LEU A 181 -9.17 4.89 31.83
C LEU A 181 -8.56 4.96 33.23
N ASP A 182 -7.53 4.15 33.50
CA ASP A 182 -6.75 4.17 34.75
C ASP A 182 -5.85 5.43 34.84
#